data_AF-A0A0C3FWN2-F1
#
_entry.id   AF-A0A0C3FWN2-F1
#
_cell.length_a   1.000
_cell.length_b   1.000
_cell.length_c   1.000
_cell.angle_alpha   90.00
_cell.angle_beta   90.00
_cell.angle_gamma   90.00
#
_symmetry.space_group_name_H-M   'P 1'
#
loop_
_entity.id
_entity.type
_entity.pdbx_description
1 polymer ?
#
loop_
_entity_poly.entity_id
_entity_poly.type
_entity_poly.pdbx_seq_one_letter_code
_entity_poly.pdbx_strand_id
1 'polypeptide(L)'
;MSIFHKVCVVFLNIYIVDWDSVLVLVNLVLPKKPIGKVVPQGHPGANGKKKGDSRPTCPALNHTANHGIILHDGNNLTFPELTHTLRTTYNFAPTLSFYFSICGRFISGTAAMTSIDQSKIAVPFVEGLLNSASSTGTEGKPLLMPKDLSAYLGKRRADARAEYTTSPVHRVFGSFKYVTFLLEERLPEGWEPKIRSPYGLTIGAIDKTVLGVELGAKEK
;
A
#
# COMPACT_ATOMS: atom_id res chain seq x y z
N MET A 1 26.26 10.38 5.79
CA MET A 1 25.11 11.14 6.34
C MET A 1 25.59 11.99 7.51
N SER A 2 25.27 13.29 7.55
CA SER A 2 25.68 14.23 8.62
C SER A 2 25.02 13.89 9.97
N ILE A 3 25.65 14.26 11.09
CA ILE A 3 25.08 14.14 12.45
C ILE A 3 23.73 14.85 12.54
N PHE A 4 23.61 16.03 11.92
CA PHE A 4 22.36 16.78 11.84
C PHE A 4 21.22 15.96 11.20
N HIS A 5 21.51 15.24 10.12
CA HIS A 5 20.52 14.38 9.46
C HIS A 5 20.02 13.27 10.40
N LYS A 6 20.94 12.63 11.15
CA LYS A 6 20.56 11.58 12.12
C LYS A 6 19.66 12.14 13.23
N VAL A 7 20.00 13.31 13.76
CA VAL A 7 19.21 13.98 14.80
C VAL A 7 17.81 14.32 14.29
N CYS A 8 17.69 14.90 13.09
CA CYS A 8 16.40 15.20 12.48
C CYS A 8 15.56 13.94 12.25
N VAL A 9 16.16 12.84 11.80
CA VAL A 9 15.46 11.55 11.62
C VAL A 9 14.94 11.01 12.94
N VAL A 10 15.68 11.14 14.04
CA VAL A 10 15.23 10.71 15.37
C VAL A 10 13.99 11.49 15.81
N PHE A 11 14.02 12.82 15.75
CA PHE A 11 12.86 13.64 16.12
C PHE A 11 11.65 13.38 15.22
N LEU A 12 11.88 13.20 13.92
CA LEU A 12 10.84 12.86 12.97
C LEU A 12 10.17 11.52 13.32
N ASN A 13 10.96 10.50 13.65
CA ASN A 13 10.43 9.20 14.04
C ASN A 13 9.62 9.26 15.33
N ILE A 14 10.10 9.98 16.35
CA ILE A 14 9.37 10.21 17.60
C ILE A 14 8.01 10.86 17.30
N TYR A 15 8.02 11.96 16.55
CA TYR A 15 6.79 12.65 16.16
C TYR A 15 5.81 11.73 15.41
N ILE A 16 6.30 10.94 14.45
CA ILE A 16 5.45 10.00 13.69
C ILE A 16 4.84 8.95 14.62
N VAL A 17 5.64 8.36 15.51
CA VAL A 17 5.18 7.30 16.44
C VAL A 17 4.16 7.85 17.43
N ASP A 18 4.45 9.00 18.03
CA ASP A 18 3.55 9.64 19.00
C ASP A 18 2.21 9.99 18.33
N TRP A 19 2.27 10.62 17.15
CA TRP A 19 1.07 11.00 16.44
C TRP A 19 0.27 9.79 15.94
N ASP A 20 0.93 8.75 15.44
CA ASP A 20 0.26 7.52 15.00
C ASP A 20 -0.43 6.81 16.18
N SER A 21 0.21 6.81 17.35
CA SER A 21 -0.37 6.27 18.58
C SER A 21 -1.65 7.00 18.97
N VAL A 22 -1.68 8.33 18.88
CA VAL A 22 -2.90 9.12 19.10
C VAL A 22 -3.97 8.73 18.09
N LEU A 23 -3.65 8.63 16.80
CA LEU A 23 -4.62 8.26 15.76
C LEU A 23 -5.17 6.83 15.96
N VAL A 24 -4.34 5.88 16.39
CA VAL A 24 -4.77 4.53 16.76
C VAL A 24 -5.78 4.59 17.89
N LEU A 25 -5.46 5.29 19.00
CA LEU A 25 -6.33 5.41 20.15
C LEU A 25 -7.67 6.07 19.80
N VAL A 26 -7.62 7.17 19.03
CA VAL A 26 -8.83 7.86 18.59
C VAL A 26 -9.69 6.98 17.67
N ASN A 27 -9.07 6.21 16.77
CA ASN A 27 -9.77 5.26 15.91
C ASN A 27 -10.45 4.11 16.67
N LEU A 28 -9.98 3.79 17.89
CA LEU A 28 -10.61 2.77 18.74
C LEU A 28 -11.87 3.29 19.44
N VAL A 29 -11.94 4.60 19.73
CA VAL A 29 -13.03 5.21 20.49
C VAL A 29 -14.11 5.79 19.57
N LEU A 30 -13.73 6.38 18.44
CA LEU A 30 -14.66 7.03 17.54
C LEU A 30 -15.41 6.04 16.64
N PRO A 31 -16.66 6.35 16.25
CA PRO A 31 -17.44 5.49 15.38
C PRO A 31 -16.81 5.36 13.99
N LYS A 32 -16.98 4.19 13.39
CA LYS A 32 -16.55 3.92 12.00
C LYS A 32 -17.36 4.77 11.03
N LYS A 33 -16.72 5.24 9.95
CA LYS A 33 -17.38 5.88 8.81
C LYS A 33 -18.49 4.95 8.26
N PRO A 34 -19.65 5.48 7.88
CA PRO A 34 -20.71 4.66 7.29
C PRO A 34 -20.29 4.10 5.94
N ILE A 35 -20.85 2.94 5.59
CA ILE A 35 -20.67 2.29 4.28
C ILE A 35 -21.14 3.26 3.18
N GLY A 36 -20.38 3.34 2.10
CA GLY A 36 -20.60 4.25 0.97
C GLY A 36 -20.12 5.69 1.21
N LYS A 37 -19.56 6.02 2.39
CA LYS A 37 -19.04 7.37 2.71
C LYS A 37 -17.60 7.36 3.22
N VAL A 38 -16.85 6.30 2.90
CA VAL A 38 -15.44 6.18 3.32
C VAL A 38 -14.54 7.10 2.50
N VAL A 39 -14.77 7.11 1.18
CA VAL A 39 -14.22 8.08 0.23
C VAL A 39 -15.17 9.29 0.17
N PRO A 40 -14.69 10.53 0.33
CA PRO A 40 -15.57 11.69 0.25
C PRO A 40 -16.20 11.81 -1.15
N GLN A 41 -17.47 12.19 -1.22
CA GLN A 41 -18.18 12.35 -2.50
C GLN A 41 -17.48 13.42 -3.37
N GLY A 42 -17.43 13.17 -4.67
CA GLY A 42 -16.73 14.03 -5.63
C GLY A 42 -15.23 13.76 -5.77
N HIS A 43 -14.64 12.89 -4.94
CA HIS A 43 -13.25 12.48 -5.13
C HIS A 43 -13.14 11.39 -6.20
N PRO A 44 -12.04 11.37 -7.00
CA PRO A 44 -11.85 10.41 -8.09
C PRO A 44 -11.89 8.93 -7.67
N GLY A 45 -11.59 8.63 -6.40
CA GLY A 45 -11.70 7.27 -5.84
C GLY A 45 -13.14 6.80 -5.62
N ALA A 46 -14.14 7.68 -5.68
CA ALA A 46 -15.54 7.31 -5.57
C ALA A 46 -16.05 6.78 -6.92
N ASN A 47 -16.52 5.52 -6.94
CA ASN A 47 -17.19 4.87 -8.08
C ASN A 47 -16.31 4.40 -9.26
N GLY A 48 -14.97 4.39 -9.15
CA GLY A 48 -14.10 3.58 -10.03
C GLY A 48 -14.20 3.81 -11.55
N LYS A 49 -14.08 5.06 -12.05
CA LYS A 49 -14.14 5.38 -13.50
C LYS A 49 -12.82 5.13 -14.27
N LYS A 50 -12.89 4.75 -15.56
CA LYS A 50 -11.83 4.05 -16.34
C LYS A 50 -11.12 4.93 -17.40
N LYS A 51 -9.77 4.94 -17.47
CA LYS A 51 -8.94 5.16 -18.69
C LYS A 51 -7.46 4.85 -18.43
N GLY A 52 -6.76 4.08 -19.28
CA GLY A 52 -5.38 3.64 -19.01
C GLY A 52 -4.34 4.22 -19.97
N ASP A 53 -3.14 4.49 -19.42
CA ASP A 53 -1.77 4.34 -19.98
C ASP A 53 -0.73 4.79 -18.93
N SER A 54 0.50 4.25 -18.98
CA SER A 54 1.71 4.39 -18.11
C SER A 54 1.55 4.23 -16.59
N ARG A 55 2.57 3.64 -15.94
CA ARG A 55 2.38 2.91 -14.66
C ARG A 55 3.54 3.07 -13.66
N PRO A 56 3.32 3.62 -12.45
CA PRO A 56 4.26 3.46 -11.33
C PRO A 56 4.50 1.98 -10.93
N THR A 57 5.51 1.73 -10.10
CA THR A 57 5.88 0.37 -9.65
C THR A 57 4.92 -0.22 -8.62
N CYS A 58 4.04 0.61 -8.05
CA CYS A 58 3.10 0.24 -7.01
C CYS A 58 1.72 -0.03 -7.63
N PRO A 59 1.14 -1.24 -7.47
CA PRO A 59 -0.20 -1.54 -7.98
C PRO A 59 -1.24 -0.51 -7.53
N ALA A 60 -1.22 -0.09 -6.26
CA ALA A 60 -2.14 0.93 -5.75
C ALA A 60 -2.04 2.24 -6.57
N LEU A 61 -0.83 2.69 -6.89
CA LEU A 61 -0.66 3.91 -7.68
C LEU A 61 -1.05 3.71 -9.15
N ASN A 62 -0.82 2.52 -9.71
CA ASN A 62 -1.31 2.16 -11.04
C ASN A 62 -2.83 2.27 -11.13
N HIS A 63 -3.55 1.89 -10.07
CA HIS A 63 -5.00 2.06 -10.03
C HIS A 63 -5.36 3.53 -10.07
N THR A 64 -4.72 4.34 -9.22
CA THR A 64 -5.01 5.78 -9.18
C THR A 64 -4.73 6.45 -10.53
N ALA A 65 -3.70 6.02 -11.26
CA ALA A 65 -3.41 6.51 -12.62
C ALA A 65 -4.47 6.02 -13.62
N ASN A 66 -4.81 4.73 -13.63
CA ASN A 66 -5.84 4.13 -14.51
C ASN A 66 -7.26 4.68 -14.29
N HIS A 67 -7.48 5.38 -13.19
CA HIS A 67 -8.74 6.03 -12.84
C HIS A 67 -8.69 7.56 -12.99
N GLY A 68 -7.57 8.11 -13.48
CA GLY A 68 -7.38 9.57 -13.63
C GLY A 68 -7.36 10.33 -12.30
N ILE A 69 -7.07 9.64 -11.19
CA ILE A 69 -6.91 10.23 -9.85
C ILE A 69 -5.58 10.97 -9.75
N ILE A 70 -4.53 10.38 -10.33
CA ILE A 70 -3.23 11.00 -10.55
C ILE A 70 -2.95 11.08 -12.05
N LEU A 71 -1.91 11.81 -12.43
CA LEU A 71 -1.46 11.90 -13.83
C LEU A 71 -1.19 10.50 -14.40
N HIS A 72 -1.72 10.25 -15.60
CA HIS A 72 -1.66 8.95 -16.26
C HIS A 72 -0.22 8.49 -16.50
N ASP A 73 0.68 9.39 -16.88
CA ASP A 73 2.08 9.01 -17.14
C ASP A 73 2.88 8.60 -15.89
N GLY A 74 2.28 8.66 -14.69
CA GLY A 74 2.90 8.29 -13.43
C GLY A 74 4.09 9.18 -13.06
N ASN A 75 4.29 10.29 -13.77
CA ASN A 75 5.38 11.22 -13.58
C ASN A 75 4.91 12.46 -12.83
N ASN A 76 5.86 13.16 -12.22
CA ASN A 76 5.64 14.45 -11.55
C ASN A 76 4.61 14.40 -10.39
N LEU A 77 4.31 13.22 -9.85
CA LEU A 77 3.48 13.11 -8.66
C LEU A 77 4.26 13.65 -7.46
N THR A 78 3.85 14.82 -6.97
CA THR A 78 4.49 15.44 -5.81
C THR A 78 4.12 14.68 -4.52
N PHE A 79 4.96 14.78 -3.49
CA PHE A 79 4.68 14.12 -2.21
C PHE A 79 3.40 14.58 -1.49
N PRO A 80 3.01 15.88 -1.56
CA PRO A 80 1.71 16.33 -1.08
C PRO A 80 0.54 15.70 -1.84
N GLU A 81 0.62 15.65 -3.17
CA GLU A 81 -0.41 15.00 -4.01
C GLU A 81 -0.50 13.51 -3.70
N LEU A 82 0.62 12.81 -3.56
CA LEU A 82 0.67 11.42 -3.13
C LEU A 82 -0.03 11.23 -1.77
N THR A 83 0.27 12.08 -0.79
CA THR A 83 -0.39 12.03 0.52
C THR A 83 -1.89 12.24 0.39
N HIS A 84 -2.34 13.23 -0.39
CA HIS A 84 -3.76 13.48 -0.61
C HIS A 84 -4.46 12.29 -1.29
N THR A 85 -3.85 11.74 -2.34
CA THR A 85 -4.35 10.57 -3.09
C THR A 85 -4.50 9.35 -2.19
N LEU A 86 -3.48 9.01 -1.39
CA LEU A 86 -3.53 7.87 -0.49
C LEU A 86 -4.65 7.98 0.56
N ARG A 87 -4.86 9.19 1.09
CA ARG A 87 -5.88 9.46 2.10
C ARG A 87 -7.28 9.41 1.52
N THR A 88 -7.49 10.04 0.37
CA THR A 88 -8.82 10.17 -0.22
C THR A 88 -9.25 8.93 -0.97
N THR A 89 -8.30 8.19 -1.53
CA THR A 89 -8.58 6.92 -2.20
C THR A 89 -8.65 5.82 -1.15
N TYR A 90 -7.55 5.49 -0.47
CA TYR A 90 -7.46 4.27 0.35
C TYR A 90 -7.87 4.46 1.82
N ASN A 91 -8.29 5.66 2.23
CA ASN A 91 -8.52 6.01 3.63
C ASN A 91 -7.29 5.69 4.49
N PHE A 92 -6.10 6.07 4.04
CA PHE A 92 -4.87 6.00 4.84
C PHE A 92 -4.82 7.15 5.85
N ALA A 93 -4.21 6.89 7.00
CA ALA A 93 -3.98 7.91 8.00
C ALA A 93 -2.90 8.91 7.55
N PRO A 94 -2.94 10.16 8.07
CA PRO A 94 -1.90 11.16 7.81
C PRO A 94 -0.48 10.63 7.97
N THR A 95 -0.23 9.87 9.05
CA THR A 95 1.06 9.28 9.40
C THR A 95 1.52 8.26 8.38
N LEU A 96 0.66 7.31 8.02
CA LEU A 96 0.96 6.27 7.04
C LEU A 96 1.21 6.87 5.64
N SER A 97 0.38 7.82 5.22
CA SER A 97 0.57 8.51 3.94
C SER A 97 1.88 9.29 3.89
N PHE A 98 2.22 9.99 4.98
CA PHE A 98 3.47 10.73 5.09
C PHE A 98 4.69 9.80 5.09
N TYR A 99 4.61 8.66 5.78
CA TYR A 99 5.65 7.63 5.77
C TYR A 99 5.90 7.11 4.34
N PHE A 100 4.86 6.76 3.59
CA PHE A 100 5.00 6.34 2.20
C PHE A 100 5.59 7.43 1.30
N SER A 101 5.19 8.69 1.49
CA SER A 101 5.77 9.82 0.74
C SER A 101 7.26 9.98 1.02
N ILE A 102 7.69 9.87 2.27
CA ILE A 102 9.11 9.93 2.64
C ILE A 102 9.89 8.77 2.03
N CYS A 103 9.39 7.54 2.15
CA CYS A 103 10.04 6.36 1.57
C CYS A 103 10.15 6.49 0.05
N GLY A 104 9.08 6.93 -0.62
CA GLY A 104 9.09 7.22 -2.06
C GLY A 104 10.18 8.21 -2.43
N ARG A 105 10.35 9.29 -1.67
CA ARG A 105 11.41 10.29 -1.88
C ARG A 105 12.81 9.71 -1.73
N PHE A 106 13.04 8.90 -0.70
CA PHE A 106 14.35 8.28 -0.49
C PHE A 106 14.69 7.27 -1.58
N ILE A 107 13.70 6.54 -2.08
CA ILE A 107 13.87 5.54 -3.15
C ILE A 107 14.07 6.23 -4.50
N SER A 108 13.28 7.25 -4.82
CA SER A 108 13.37 7.94 -6.11
C SER A 108 14.58 8.87 -6.21
N GLY A 109 15.09 9.37 -5.08
CA GLY A 109 16.18 10.35 -5.05
C GLY A 109 15.81 11.72 -5.62
N THR A 110 14.52 11.96 -5.90
CA THR A 110 14.00 13.13 -6.63
C THR A 110 12.91 13.85 -5.83
N ALA A 111 12.57 15.08 -6.26
CA ALA A 111 11.57 15.92 -5.58
C ALA A 111 10.11 15.48 -5.81
N ALA A 112 9.89 14.60 -6.79
CA ALA A 112 8.61 14.00 -7.12
C ALA A 112 8.85 12.54 -7.50
N MET A 113 7.81 11.71 -7.41
CA MET A 113 7.96 10.32 -7.87
C MET A 113 8.09 10.28 -9.39
N THR A 114 9.15 9.63 -9.85
CA THR A 114 9.45 9.39 -11.28
C THR A 114 9.25 7.91 -11.55
N SER A 115 8.51 7.55 -12.59
CA SER A 115 8.27 6.13 -12.88
C SER A 115 9.55 5.48 -13.43
N ILE A 116 9.91 4.32 -12.86
CA ILE A 116 10.66 3.30 -13.59
C ILE A 116 9.57 2.40 -14.15
N ASP A 117 9.42 2.38 -15.47
CA ASP A 117 8.40 1.58 -16.14
C ASP A 117 8.55 0.09 -15.75
N GLN A 118 7.65 -0.39 -14.90
CA GLN A 118 7.45 -1.81 -14.58
C GLN A 118 6.06 -2.25 -15.07
N SER A 119 5.57 -1.69 -16.18
CA SER A 119 4.25 -1.97 -16.78
C SER A 119 3.95 -3.43 -17.09
N LYS A 120 4.96 -4.31 -17.07
CA LYS A 120 4.78 -5.74 -17.23
C LYS A 120 4.44 -6.39 -15.90
N ILE A 121 3.15 -6.59 -15.67
CA ILE A 121 2.65 -7.44 -14.59
C ILE A 121 3.24 -8.84 -14.78
N ALA A 122 3.90 -9.37 -13.75
CA ALA A 122 4.40 -10.73 -13.75
C ALA A 122 3.25 -11.72 -13.51
N VAL A 123 2.39 -11.88 -14.52
CA VAL A 123 1.15 -12.66 -14.47
C VAL A 123 1.32 -14.04 -13.81
N PRO A 124 2.36 -14.85 -14.13
CA PRO A 124 2.53 -16.16 -13.49
C PRO A 124 2.70 -16.10 -11.97
N PHE A 125 3.33 -15.04 -11.44
CA PHE A 125 3.48 -14.87 -9.99
C PHE A 125 2.19 -14.36 -9.35
N VAL A 126 1.44 -13.50 -10.04
CA VAL A 126 0.15 -13.02 -9.53
C VAL A 126 -0.88 -14.15 -9.51
N GLU A 127 -0.98 -14.94 -10.58
CA GLU A 127 -1.85 -16.12 -10.63
C GLU A 127 -1.40 -17.18 -9.62
N GLY A 128 -0.09 -17.45 -9.51
CA GLY A 128 0.45 -18.36 -8.51
C GLY A 128 0.10 -17.93 -7.08
N LEU A 129 0.14 -16.62 -6.79
CA LEU A 129 -0.29 -16.08 -5.50
C LEU A 129 -1.79 -16.29 -5.30
N LEU A 130 -2.63 -15.92 -6.27
CA LEU A 130 -4.09 -16.07 -6.16
C LEU A 130 -4.52 -17.54 -6.01
N ASN A 131 -3.86 -18.46 -6.70
CA ASN A 131 -4.08 -19.90 -6.60
C ASN A 131 -3.61 -20.49 -5.26
N SER A 132 -2.75 -19.78 -4.52
CA SER A 132 -2.34 -20.17 -3.16
C SER A 132 -3.37 -19.81 -2.08
N ALA A 133 -4.46 -19.12 -2.45
CA ALA A 133 -5.53 -18.78 -1.52
C ALA A 133 -6.16 -20.04 -0.92
N SER A 134 -6.16 -20.11 0.41
CA SER A 134 -6.76 -21.23 1.14
C SER A 134 -8.24 -21.01 1.46
N SER A 135 -8.81 -19.89 1.02
CA SER A 135 -10.19 -19.51 1.32
C SER A 135 -10.82 -18.81 0.13
N THR A 136 -12.14 -18.93 0.05
CA THR A 136 -12.96 -18.27 -0.97
C THR A 136 -13.77 -17.16 -0.33
N GLY A 137 -13.73 -15.98 -0.93
CA GLY A 137 -14.48 -14.80 -0.52
C GLY A 137 -15.89 -14.78 -1.11
N THR A 138 -16.49 -13.60 -1.09
CA THR A 138 -17.76 -13.32 -1.75
C THR A 138 -17.67 -13.60 -3.25
N GLU A 139 -18.75 -14.12 -3.83
CA GLU A 139 -18.86 -14.43 -5.28
C GLU A 139 -17.87 -15.50 -5.78
N GLY A 140 -17.35 -16.36 -4.90
CA GLY A 140 -16.47 -17.45 -5.33
C GLY A 140 -15.03 -17.01 -5.63
N LYS A 141 -14.67 -15.75 -5.38
CA LYS A 141 -13.33 -15.21 -5.68
C LYS A 141 -12.30 -15.64 -4.62
N PRO A 142 -11.04 -15.93 -4.99
CA PRO A 142 -9.98 -16.25 -4.02
C PRO A 142 -9.82 -15.15 -2.95
N LEU A 143 -9.79 -15.55 -1.68
CA LEU A 143 -9.55 -14.65 -0.55
C LEU A 143 -8.20 -15.00 0.10
N LEU A 144 -7.19 -14.17 -0.17
CA LEU A 144 -5.88 -14.34 0.47
C LEU A 144 -5.93 -13.96 1.95
N MET A 145 -5.59 -14.93 2.78
CA MET A 145 -5.37 -14.78 4.21
C MET A 145 -3.89 -14.46 4.49
N PRO A 146 -3.55 -13.86 5.65
CA PRO A 146 -2.16 -13.56 5.99
C PRO A 146 -1.22 -14.76 5.88
N LYS A 147 -1.69 -15.96 6.23
CA LYS A 147 -0.92 -17.21 6.09
C LYS A 147 -0.61 -17.58 4.63
N ASP A 148 -1.52 -17.30 3.70
CA ASP A 148 -1.33 -17.60 2.27
C ASP A 148 -0.25 -16.67 1.71
N LEU A 149 -0.34 -15.38 2.05
CA LEU A 149 0.67 -14.38 1.70
C LEU A 149 2.04 -14.73 2.30
N SER A 150 2.06 -15.16 3.57
CA SER A 150 3.29 -15.58 4.25
C SER A 150 3.98 -16.74 3.51
N ALA A 151 3.22 -17.79 3.18
CA ALA A 151 3.72 -18.97 2.50
C ALA A 151 4.26 -18.63 1.10
N TYR A 152 3.49 -17.85 0.33
CA TYR A 152 3.88 -17.47 -1.03
C TYR A 152 5.10 -16.53 -1.03
N LEU A 153 5.18 -15.59 -0.09
CA LEU A 153 6.36 -14.74 0.10
C LEU A 153 7.60 -15.57 0.46
N GLY A 154 7.46 -16.55 1.37
CA GLY A 154 8.54 -17.47 1.73
C GLY A 154 9.11 -18.21 0.51
N LYS A 155 8.23 -18.74 -0.34
CA LYS A 155 8.61 -19.38 -1.60
C LYS A 155 9.34 -18.42 -2.54
N ARG A 156 8.77 -17.23 -2.80
CA ARG A 156 9.39 -16.23 -3.70
C ARG A 156 10.76 -15.78 -3.20
N ARG A 157 10.95 -15.70 -1.88
CA ARG A 157 12.23 -15.36 -1.29
C ARG A 157 13.28 -16.44 -1.49
N ALA A 158 12.89 -17.72 -1.37
CA ALA A 158 13.74 -18.85 -1.66
C ALA A 158 14.12 -18.91 -3.16
N ASP A 159 13.14 -18.75 -4.05
CA ASP A 159 13.34 -18.76 -5.51
C ASP A 159 14.35 -17.70 -5.98
N ALA A 160 14.29 -16.50 -5.39
CA ALA A 160 15.08 -15.36 -5.86
C ALA A 160 16.37 -15.14 -5.06
N ARG A 161 16.73 -16.04 -4.12
CA ARG A 161 17.77 -15.82 -3.08
C ARG A 161 19.15 -15.36 -3.61
N ALA A 162 19.46 -15.61 -4.88
CA ALA A 162 20.70 -15.19 -5.53
C ALA A 162 20.65 -13.78 -6.18
N GLU A 163 19.46 -13.17 -6.34
CA GLU A 163 19.24 -12.02 -7.24
C GLU A 163 18.66 -10.77 -6.55
N TYR A 164 18.35 -10.80 -5.24
CA TYR A 164 17.79 -9.62 -4.54
C TYR A 164 18.23 -9.51 -3.08
N THR A 165 18.04 -8.31 -2.52
CA THR A 165 18.38 -7.95 -1.13
C THR A 165 17.21 -8.20 -0.18
N THR A 166 17.46 -8.92 0.91
CA THR A 166 16.50 -9.23 1.99
C THR A 166 16.64 -8.31 3.20
N SER A 167 17.11 -7.06 3.01
CA SER A 167 17.21 -6.10 4.11
C SER A 167 15.88 -5.99 4.88
N PRO A 168 15.90 -5.70 6.19
CA PRO A 168 14.68 -5.61 6.99
C PRO A 168 13.61 -4.69 6.39
N VAL A 169 14.04 -3.59 5.75
CA VAL A 169 13.16 -2.65 5.06
C VAL A 169 12.47 -3.30 3.85
N HIS A 170 13.23 -4.02 3.00
CA HIS A 170 12.65 -4.72 1.84
C HIS A 170 11.70 -5.85 2.25
N ARG A 171 12.01 -6.54 3.35
CA ARG A 171 11.14 -7.56 3.91
C ARG A 171 9.80 -6.95 4.32
N VAL A 172 9.82 -5.93 5.18
CA VAL A 172 8.63 -5.19 5.62
C VAL A 172 7.78 -4.70 4.44
N PHE A 173 8.38 -4.09 3.41
CA PHE A 173 7.64 -3.65 2.21
C PHE A 173 7.05 -4.80 1.39
N GLY A 174 7.71 -5.96 1.33
CA GLY A 174 7.20 -7.15 0.66
C GLY A 174 5.98 -7.79 1.33
N SER A 175 5.75 -7.52 2.62
CA SER A 175 4.62 -8.06 3.39
C SER A 175 3.34 -7.23 3.34
N PHE A 176 3.35 -6.09 2.64
CA PHE A 176 2.13 -5.30 2.49
C PHE A 176 1.10 -6.03 1.62
N LYS A 177 -0.14 -6.06 2.10
CA LYS A 177 -1.25 -6.73 1.43
C LYS A 177 -1.98 -5.78 0.47
N TYR A 178 -1.62 -5.79 -0.81
CA TYR A 178 -2.28 -5.00 -1.89
C TYR A 178 -3.11 -5.84 -2.87
N VAL A 179 -3.71 -6.93 -2.38
CA VAL A 179 -4.08 -8.10 -3.20
C VAL A 179 -5.27 -7.89 -4.15
N THR A 180 -6.13 -6.90 -3.92
CA THR A 180 -7.46 -6.90 -4.55
C THR A 180 -7.50 -6.52 -6.03
N PHE A 181 -6.37 -6.10 -6.62
CA PHE A 181 -6.36 -5.46 -7.94
C PHE A 181 -5.06 -5.76 -8.75
N LEU A 182 -4.38 -6.88 -8.49
CA LEU A 182 -3.02 -7.09 -9.03
C LEU A 182 -2.96 -7.37 -10.54
N LEU A 183 -3.97 -8.05 -11.12
CA LEU A 183 -3.99 -8.39 -12.56
C LEU A 183 -4.56 -7.27 -13.42
N GLU A 184 -5.68 -6.68 -13.00
CA GLU A 184 -6.36 -5.63 -13.78
C GLU A 184 -5.80 -4.24 -13.51
N GLU A 185 -5.10 -4.07 -12.37
CA GLU A 185 -4.71 -2.78 -11.85
C GLU A 185 -5.85 -1.75 -11.89
N ARG A 186 -7.02 -2.17 -11.42
CA ARG A 186 -8.28 -1.42 -11.51
C ARG A 186 -9.11 -1.55 -10.24
N LEU A 187 -9.76 -0.46 -9.84
CA LEU A 187 -10.77 -0.48 -8.78
C LEU A 187 -12.08 -1.09 -9.32
N PRO A 188 -12.70 -2.05 -8.60
CA PRO A 188 -13.97 -2.63 -8.98
C PRO A 188 -15.07 -1.57 -8.96
N GLU A 189 -16.15 -1.86 -9.68
CA GLU A 189 -17.33 -1.02 -9.62
C GLU A 189 -17.88 -0.97 -8.19
N GLY A 190 -18.29 0.22 -7.74
CA GLY A 190 -18.74 0.44 -6.36
C GLY A 190 -17.64 0.31 -5.30
N TRP A 191 -16.36 0.38 -5.70
CA TRP A 191 -15.25 0.26 -4.76
C TRP A 191 -15.32 1.26 -3.60
N GLU A 192 -15.05 0.75 -2.41
CA GLU A 192 -14.72 1.55 -1.23
C GLU A 192 -13.62 0.87 -0.39
N PRO A 193 -12.81 1.64 0.36
CA PRO A 193 -11.89 1.08 1.32
C PRO A 193 -12.63 0.32 2.43
N LYS A 194 -12.21 -0.93 2.66
CA LYS A 194 -12.75 -1.76 3.77
C LYS A 194 -12.42 -1.16 5.15
N ILE A 195 -11.40 -0.33 5.23
CA ILE A 195 -10.95 0.32 6.46
C ILE A 195 -11.80 1.57 6.65
N ARG A 196 -12.78 1.46 7.55
CA ARG A 196 -13.74 2.55 7.84
C ARG A 196 -13.38 3.38 9.06
N SER A 197 -12.16 3.22 9.59
CA SER A 197 -11.69 4.04 10.71
C SER A 197 -11.76 5.53 10.34
N PRO A 198 -12.17 6.40 11.27
CA PRO A 198 -12.38 7.83 10.99
C PRO A 198 -11.11 8.53 10.50
N TYR A 199 -9.96 8.18 11.06
CA TYR A 199 -8.65 8.67 10.62
C TYR A 199 -7.92 7.71 9.69
N GLY A 200 -8.58 6.65 9.23
CA GLY A 200 -8.00 5.72 8.27
C GLY A 200 -7.03 4.70 8.85
N LEU A 201 -6.30 4.03 7.95
CA LEU A 201 -5.28 3.03 8.29
C LEU A 201 -4.00 3.69 8.82
N THR A 202 -3.67 3.42 10.07
CA THR A 202 -2.46 3.92 10.74
C THR A 202 -1.27 2.96 10.56
N ILE A 203 -0.06 3.43 10.88
CA ILE A 203 1.17 2.63 10.85
C ILE A 203 1.06 1.46 11.83
N GLY A 204 0.68 1.72 13.09
CA GLY A 204 0.54 0.66 14.09
C GLY A 204 -0.51 -0.40 13.73
N ALA A 205 -1.56 -0.03 13.00
CA ALA A 205 -2.57 -0.97 12.54
C ALA A 205 -2.07 -1.86 11.38
N ILE A 206 -1.29 -1.31 10.46
CA ILE A 206 -0.71 -2.08 9.36
C ILE A 206 0.46 -2.95 9.83
N ASP A 207 1.29 -2.45 10.76
CA ASP A 207 2.44 -3.17 11.31
C ASP A 207 2.04 -4.50 11.94
N LYS A 208 0.89 -4.56 12.64
CA LYS A 208 0.36 -5.83 13.18
C LYS A 208 0.12 -6.87 12.09
N THR A 209 -0.40 -6.44 10.93
CA THR A 209 -0.65 -7.34 9.80
C THR A 209 0.66 -7.73 9.12
N VAL A 210 1.53 -6.77 8.88
CA VAL A 210 2.85 -6.96 8.24
C VAL A 210 3.73 -7.88 9.08
N LEU A 211 3.82 -7.67 10.39
CA LEU A 211 4.55 -8.53 11.32
C LEU A 211 4.01 -9.96 11.32
N GLY A 212 2.69 -10.13 11.31
CA GLY A 212 2.07 -11.45 11.22
C GLY A 212 2.46 -12.20 9.94
N VAL A 213 2.54 -11.48 8.81
CA VAL A 213 2.97 -12.04 7.52
C VAL A 213 4.47 -12.36 7.52
N GLU A 214 5.30 -11.42 7.99
CA GLU A 214 6.75 -11.60 8.05
C GLU A 214 7.17 -12.76 8.96
N LEU A 215 6.60 -12.87 10.15
CA LEU A 215 6.89 -13.97 11.08
C LEU A 215 6.44 -15.33 10.52
N GLY A 216 5.41 -15.33 9.66
CA GLY A 216 4.93 -16.52 8.96
C GLY A 216 5.76 -16.90 7.72
N ALA A 217 6.47 -15.93 7.13
CA ALA A 217 7.19 -16.10 5.87
C ALA A 217 8.50 -16.87 6.07
N LYS A 218 8.40 -18.19 6.14
CA LYS A 218 9.55 -19.10 6.22
C LYS A 218 10.08 -19.35 4.81
N GLU A 219 11.35 -19.00 4.57
CA GLU A 219 12.07 -19.35 3.34
C GLU A 219 12.22 -20.87 3.31
N LYS A 220 11.51 -21.53 2.40
CA LYS A 220 11.48 -22.98 2.20
C LYS A 220 11.46 -23.31 0.73
#